data_AF-A0A962PH55-F1
#
_entry.id   AF-A0A962PH55-F1
#
_cell.length_a   1.000
_cell.length_b   1.000
_cell.length_c   1.000
_cell.angle_alpha   90.00
_cell.angle_beta   90.00
_cell.angle_gamma   90.00
#
_symmetry.space_group_name_H-M   'P 1'
#
loop_
_entity.id
_entity.type
_entity.pdbx_description
1 polymer ?
#
loop_
_entity_poly.entity_id
_entity_poly.type
_entity_poly.pdbx_seq_one_letter_code
_entity_poly.pdbx_strand_id
1 'polypeptide(L)'
;MVIDVIVLLILVASVFIAFLRGFIREVLTIFGIIGGLAVAYFTGPAFIPTMRSWLGVKEAAQGETPAKLFDLIPYIYVADALAYASLFIVFVVVFSILSHFLAEFVSKIGLGALDRTLGVIFGLVRGVLLIGIIYLPVYANVEPTQRKAWLEGAKTGPYIEAISGFLYDFVPENMRSEAQKLAKEANPAEELLKKQGLTGDSQESEGSDAKDSGEKGPVTPEEAKSKDSQGYTNEERKAMDKLIEEKAGDQRGQNK
;
A
#
# COMPACT_ATOMS: atom_id res chain seq x y z
N MET A 1 -10.67 -3.99 16.49
CA MET A 1 -12.01 -3.39 16.69
C MET A 1 -12.24 -2.11 15.89
N VAL A 2 -11.48 -1.02 16.09
CA VAL A 2 -11.70 0.24 15.33
C VAL A 2 -11.57 0.03 13.81
N ILE A 3 -10.54 -0.71 13.39
CA ILE A 3 -10.31 -1.05 11.98
C ILE A 3 -11.49 -1.84 11.41
N ASP A 4 -12.06 -2.78 12.16
CA ASP A 4 -13.22 -3.56 11.71
C ASP A 4 -14.44 -2.66 11.48
N VAL A 5 -14.64 -1.65 12.34
CA VAL A 5 -15.72 -0.65 12.18
C VAL A 5 -15.50 0.21 10.94
N ILE A 6 -14.26 0.65 10.68
CA ILE A 6 -13.92 1.42 9.48
C ILE A 6 -14.16 0.58 8.22
N VAL A 7 -13.69 -0.67 8.20
CA VAL A 7 -13.91 -1.61 7.10
C VAL A 7 -15.40 -1.81 6.85
N LEU A 8 -16.17 -2.07 7.91
CA LEU A 8 -17.62 -2.24 7.80
C LEU A 8 -18.28 -0.98 7.22
N LEU A 9 -17.90 0.20 7.69
CA LEU A 9 -18.43 1.48 7.20
C LEU A 9 -18.15 1.64 5.70
N ILE A 10 -16.92 1.39 5.26
CA ILE A 10 -16.53 1.48 3.84
C ILE A 10 -17.34 0.49 3.00
N LEU A 11 -17.47 -0.77 3.44
CA LEU A 11 -18.22 -1.79 2.72
C LEU A 11 -19.70 -1.44 2.61
N VAL A 12 -20.32 -1.04 3.72
CA VAL A 12 -21.74 -0.66 3.75
C VAL A 12 -21.99 0.57 2.88
N ALA A 13 -21.15 1.60 2.96
CA ALA A 13 -21.26 2.79 2.13
C ALA A 13 -21.10 2.44 0.64
N SER A 14 -20.11 1.62 0.29
CA SER A 14 -19.86 1.18 -1.09
C SER A 14 -21.04 0.40 -1.66
N VAL A 15 -21.54 -0.59 -0.91
CA VAL A 15 -22.71 -1.39 -1.30
C VAL A 15 -23.96 -0.52 -1.43
N PHE A 16 -24.20 0.38 -0.48
CA PHE A 16 -25.36 1.26 -0.50
C PHE A 16 -25.34 2.21 -1.70
N ILE A 17 -24.20 2.86 -1.97
CA ILE A 17 -24.04 3.74 -3.13
C ILE A 17 -24.21 2.97 -4.43
N ALA A 18 -23.63 1.77 -4.53
CA ALA A 18 -23.75 0.94 -5.74
C ALA A 18 -25.18 0.40 -5.94
N PHE A 19 -25.90 0.08 -4.87
CA PHE A 19 -27.32 -0.27 -4.93
C PHE A 19 -28.18 0.89 -5.47
N LEU A 20 -27.91 2.12 -5.02
CA LEU A 20 -28.63 3.31 -5.50
C LEU A 20 -28.30 3.66 -6.95
N ARG A 21 -27.05 3.43 -7.38
CA ARG A 21 -26.57 3.77 -8.72
C ARG A 21 -26.85 2.69 -9.77
N GLY A 22 -26.89 1.42 -9.38
CA GLY A 22 -26.97 0.28 -10.28
C GLY A 22 -25.60 -0.18 -10.80
N PHE A 23 -25.50 -1.46 -11.15
CA PHE A 23 -24.30 -2.09 -11.70
C PHE A 23 -23.85 -1.48 -13.02
N ILE A 24 -24.77 -1.26 -13.95
CA ILE A 24 -24.47 -0.80 -15.31
C ILE A 24 -23.80 0.56 -15.28
N ARG A 25 -24.33 1.49 -14.46
CA ARG A 25 -23.73 2.82 -14.30
C ARG A 25 -22.32 2.73 -13.74
N GLU A 26 -22.09 1.82 -12.81
CA GLU A 26 -20.80 1.65 -12.16
C GLU A 26 -19.77 1.04 -13.12
N VAL A 27 -20.14 0.01 -13.89
CA VAL A 27 -19.30 -0.58 -14.94
C VAL A 27 -18.97 0.45 -16.01
N LEU A 28 -19.97 1.19 -16.50
CA LEU A 28 -19.75 2.25 -17.48
C LEU A 28 -18.85 3.36 -16.93
N THR A 29 -18.89 3.66 -15.63
CA THR A 29 -17.97 4.63 -15.02
C THR A 29 -16.52 4.14 -15.12
N ILE A 30 -16.26 2.86 -14.88
CA ILE A 30 -14.91 2.27 -15.04
C ILE A 30 -14.46 2.33 -16.49
N PHE A 31 -15.33 1.94 -17.44
CA PHE A 31 -15.01 2.07 -18.87
C PHE A 31 -14.74 3.52 -19.28
N GLY A 32 -15.48 4.48 -18.73
CA GLY A 32 -15.25 5.90 -18.97
C GLY A 32 -13.89 6.37 -18.48
N ILE A 33 -13.48 5.95 -17.28
CA ILE A 33 -12.16 6.28 -16.72
C ILE A 33 -11.05 5.63 -17.55
N ILE A 34 -11.13 4.32 -17.82
CA ILE A 34 -10.12 3.61 -18.62
C ILE A 34 -10.03 4.18 -20.03
N GLY A 35 -11.17 4.42 -20.68
CA GLY A 35 -11.24 5.03 -21.99
C GLY A 35 -10.67 6.45 -22.00
N GLY A 36 -10.97 7.25 -20.98
CA GLY A 36 -10.43 8.60 -20.83
C GLY A 36 -8.91 8.58 -20.65
N LEU A 37 -8.39 7.67 -19.83
CA LEU A 37 -6.94 7.50 -19.65
C LEU A 37 -6.27 7.05 -20.95
N ALA A 38 -6.89 6.12 -21.69
CA ALA A 38 -6.38 5.69 -22.99
C ALA A 38 -6.35 6.85 -24.00
N VAL A 39 -7.43 7.62 -24.10
CA VAL A 39 -7.50 8.81 -24.98
C VAL A 39 -6.45 9.85 -24.58
N ALA A 40 -6.32 10.15 -23.29
CA ALA A 40 -5.31 11.07 -22.80
C ALA A 40 -3.89 10.55 -23.14
N TYR A 41 -3.61 9.27 -22.89
CA TYR A 41 -2.29 8.68 -23.16
C TYR A 41 -1.92 8.69 -24.65
N PHE A 42 -2.82 8.26 -25.53
CA PHE A 42 -2.54 8.15 -26.96
C PHE A 42 -2.63 9.49 -27.71
N THR A 43 -3.58 10.34 -27.36
CA THR A 43 -3.82 11.62 -28.06
C THR A 43 -3.11 12.80 -27.41
N GLY A 44 -2.76 12.70 -26.13
CA GLY A 44 -2.09 13.76 -25.37
C GLY A 44 -0.84 14.32 -26.03
N PRO A 45 0.13 13.50 -26.48
CA PRO A 45 1.34 13.99 -27.13
C PRO A 45 1.06 14.88 -28.35
N ALA A 46 0.05 14.54 -29.14
CA ALA A 46 -0.36 15.31 -30.30
C ALA A 46 -1.12 16.60 -29.94
N PHE A 47 -1.73 16.66 -28.76
CA PHE A 47 -2.51 17.80 -28.28
C PHE A 47 -1.70 18.82 -27.48
N ILE A 48 -0.54 18.42 -26.94
CA ILE A 48 0.39 19.30 -26.20
C ILE A 48 0.70 20.60 -26.96
N PRO A 49 1.10 20.59 -28.26
CA PRO A 49 1.43 21.82 -28.97
C PRO A 49 0.25 22.81 -29.03
N THR A 50 -0.96 22.28 -29.25
CA THR A 50 -2.20 23.07 -29.27
C THR A 50 -2.47 23.70 -27.90
N MET A 51 -2.32 22.92 -26.82
CA MET A 51 -2.52 23.42 -25.46
C MET A 51 -1.50 24.50 -25.08
N ARG A 52 -0.21 24.28 -25.40
CA ARG A 52 0.85 25.26 -25.19
C ARG A 52 0.60 26.55 -25.96
N SER A 53 0.14 26.45 -27.21
CA SER A 53 -0.26 27.62 -28.02
C SER A 53 -1.41 28.39 -27.37
N TRP A 54 -2.45 27.69 -26.89
CA TRP A 54 -3.62 28.33 -26.28
C TRP A 54 -3.29 29.03 -24.96
N LEU A 55 -2.38 28.46 -24.18
CA LEU A 55 -1.87 29.02 -22.92
C LEU A 55 -0.72 30.04 -23.13
N GLY A 56 -0.33 30.32 -24.38
CA GLY A 56 0.75 31.26 -24.70
C GLY A 56 2.13 30.81 -24.22
N VAL A 57 2.33 29.51 -23.99
CA VAL A 57 3.59 28.95 -23.48
C VAL A 57 4.56 28.78 -24.63
N LYS A 58 5.65 29.54 -24.60
CA LYS A 58 6.77 29.37 -25.51
C LYS A 58 7.86 28.57 -24.81
N GLU A 59 8.52 27.70 -25.57
CA GLU A 59 9.80 27.11 -25.18
C GLU A 59 10.75 28.27 -24.86
N ALA A 60 11.29 28.30 -23.63
CA ALA A 60 12.25 29.33 -23.26
C ALA A 60 13.47 29.22 -24.17
N ALA A 61 13.84 30.32 -24.84
CA ALA A 61 15.05 30.34 -25.66
C ALA A 61 16.27 30.12 -24.76
N GLN A 62 17.33 29.52 -25.33
CA GLN A 62 18.55 29.17 -24.61
C GLN A 62 19.15 30.41 -23.92
N GLY A 63 19.02 30.49 -22.59
CA GLY A 63 19.48 31.63 -21.78
C GLY A 63 18.39 32.42 -21.04
N GLU A 64 17.11 32.17 -21.29
CA GLU A 64 16.00 32.79 -20.55
C GLU A 64 15.58 31.95 -19.35
N THR A 65 15.29 32.58 -18.21
CA THR A 65 14.71 31.88 -17.06
C THR A 65 13.28 31.45 -17.42
N PRO A 66 12.97 30.14 -17.49
CA PRO A 66 11.62 29.70 -17.79
C PRO A 66 10.66 30.19 -16.70
N ALA A 67 9.50 30.69 -17.10
CA ALA A 67 8.44 31.04 -16.15
C ALA A 67 8.09 29.80 -15.33
N LYS A 68 8.16 29.92 -14.01
CA LYS A 68 7.82 28.85 -13.06
C LYS A 68 6.53 29.20 -12.34
N LEU A 69 5.71 28.19 -12.12
CA LEU A 69 4.60 28.22 -11.19
C LEU A 69 5.14 27.89 -9.79
N PHE A 70 4.89 28.78 -8.82
CA PHE A 70 5.36 28.66 -7.43
C PHE A 70 6.88 28.49 -7.26
N ASP A 71 7.70 29.04 -8.17
CA ASP A 71 9.17 28.89 -8.24
C ASP A 71 9.70 27.44 -8.30
N LEU A 72 8.81 26.45 -8.33
CA LEU A 72 9.11 25.03 -8.21
C LEU A 72 8.86 24.28 -9.51
N ILE A 73 7.74 24.57 -10.20
CA ILE A 73 7.28 23.79 -11.37
C ILE A 73 7.34 24.65 -12.64
N PRO A 74 8.18 24.32 -13.63
CA PRO A 74 8.19 25.02 -14.92
C PRO A 74 6.81 25.01 -15.60
N TYR A 75 6.37 26.16 -16.12
CA TYR A 75 5.03 26.32 -16.71
C TYR A 75 4.78 25.40 -17.91
N ILE A 76 5.85 24.91 -18.54
CA ILE A 76 5.79 23.92 -19.62
C ILE A 76 5.17 22.59 -19.16
N TYR A 77 5.53 22.09 -17.97
CA TYR A 77 4.97 20.85 -17.44
C TYR A 77 3.51 21.04 -17.01
N VAL A 78 3.14 22.26 -16.58
CA VAL A 78 1.76 22.62 -16.26
C VAL A 78 0.90 22.58 -17.52
N ALA A 79 1.39 23.13 -18.64
CA ALA A 79 0.70 23.09 -19.92
C ALA A 79 0.53 21.66 -20.44
N ASP A 80 1.55 20.81 -20.30
CA ASP A 80 1.48 19.41 -20.70
C ASP A 80 0.46 18.66 -19.85
N ALA A 81 0.52 18.80 -18.52
CA ALA A 81 -0.45 18.20 -17.61
C ALA A 81 -1.89 18.64 -17.92
N LEU A 82 -2.09 19.92 -18.24
CA LEU A 82 -3.39 20.44 -18.67
C LEU A 82 -3.85 19.85 -20.01
N ALA A 83 -2.94 19.55 -20.93
CA ALA A 83 -3.26 18.88 -22.19
C ALA A 83 -3.85 17.48 -21.94
N TYR A 84 -3.19 16.67 -21.11
CA TYR A 84 -3.70 15.34 -20.74
C TYR A 84 -4.99 15.43 -19.93
N ALA A 85 -5.04 16.31 -18.92
CA ALA A 85 -6.18 16.46 -18.03
C ALA A 85 -7.44 16.93 -18.77
N SER A 86 -7.31 17.90 -19.68
CA SER A 86 -8.44 18.40 -20.47
C SER A 86 -9.01 17.31 -21.39
N LEU A 87 -8.17 16.53 -22.07
CA LEU A 87 -8.62 15.40 -22.89
C LEU A 87 -9.36 14.35 -22.05
N PHE A 88 -8.78 13.98 -20.90
CA PHE A 88 -9.40 13.04 -19.97
C PHE A 88 -10.78 13.53 -19.51
N ILE A 89 -10.87 14.77 -19.04
CA ILE A 89 -12.12 15.35 -18.53
C ILE A 89 -13.17 15.44 -19.63
N VAL A 90 -12.81 15.96 -20.80
CA VAL A 90 -13.74 16.10 -21.93
C VAL A 90 -14.29 14.72 -22.32
N PHE A 91 -13.42 13.72 -22.44
CA PHE A 91 -13.85 12.36 -22.75
C PHE A 91 -14.79 11.80 -21.68
N VAL A 92 -14.42 11.88 -20.40
CA VAL A 92 -15.23 11.36 -19.29
C VAL A 92 -16.59 12.05 -19.23
N VAL A 93 -16.67 13.36 -19.47
CA VAL A 93 -17.93 14.10 -19.50
C VAL A 93 -18.81 13.60 -20.65
N VAL A 94 -18.29 13.51 -21.87
CA VAL A 94 -19.04 13.03 -23.03
C VAL A 94 -19.49 11.58 -22.82
N PHE A 95 -18.60 10.72 -22.33
CA PHE A 95 -18.89 9.32 -22.06
C PHE A 95 -19.91 9.16 -20.91
N SER A 96 -19.87 10.01 -19.90
CA SER A 96 -20.82 10.01 -18.78
C SER A 96 -22.24 10.33 -19.26
N ILE A 97 -22.38 11.29 -20.17
CA ILE A 97 -23.67 11.60 -20.80
C ILE A 97 -24.21 10.37 -21.56
N LEU A 98 -23.38 9.74 -22.39
CA LEU A 98 -23.76 8.51 -23.10
C LEU A 98 -24.14 7.38 -22.13
N SER A 99 -23.36 7.21 -21.08
CA SER A 99 -23.57 6.18 -20.07
C SER A 99 -24.87 6.38 -19.30
N HIS A 100 -25.25 7.62 -19.05
CA HIS A 100 -26.53 7.96 -18.42
C HIS A 100 -27.70 7.43 -19.25
N PHE A 101 -27.70 7.69 -20.56
CA PHE A 101 -28.74 7.18 -21.47
C PHE A 101 -28.78 5.65 -21.52
N LEU A 102 -27.62 4.98 -21.57
CA LEU A 102 -27.56 3.51 -21.56
C LEU A 102 -28.12 2.93 -20.25
N ALA A 103 -27.77 3.50 -19.11
CA ALA A 103 -28.29 3.07 -17.82
C ALA A 103 -29.81 3.27 -17.73
N GLU A 104 -30.33 4.40 -18.23
CA GLU A 104 -31.77 4.63 -18.30
C GLU A 104 -32.49 3.65 -19.23
N PHE A 105 -31.89 3.34 -20.38
CA PHE A 105 -32.45 2.37 -21.32
C PHE A 105 -32.61 1.00 -20.67
N VAL A 106 -31.61 0.54 -19.92
CA VAL A 106 -31.69 -0.75 -19.23
C VAL A 106 -32.73 -0.73 -18.10
N SER A 107 -32.90 0.40 -17.42
CA SER A 107 -33.99 0.53 -16.44
C SER A 107 -35.38 0.47 -17.10
N LYS A 108 -35.54 0.99 -18.33
CA LYS A 108 -36.83 1.02 -19.04
C LYS A 108 -37.28 -0.36 -19.52
N ILE A 109 -36.36 -1.27 -19.84
CA ILE A 109 -36.67 -2.66 -20.25
C ILE A 109 -36.99 -3.60 -19.07
N GLY A 110 -37.20 -3.05 -17.87
CA GLY A 110 -37.61 -3.82 -16.68
C GLY A 110 -36.47 -4.50 -15.91
N LEU A 111 -35.21 -4.35 -16.35
CA LEU A 111 -34.04 -4.94 -15.69
C LEU A 111 -33.52 -4.12 -14.50
N GLY A 112 -34.18 -3.01 -14.14
CA GLY A 112 -33.71 -2.12 -13.08
C GLY A 112 -33.55 -2.81 -11.71
N ALA A 113 -34.42 -3.78 -11.36
CA ALA A 113 -34.28 -4.53 -10.12
C ALA A 113 -33.03 -5.43 -10.12
N LEU A 114 -32.76 -6.11 -11.25
CA LEU A 114 -31.57 -6.94 -11.43
C LEU A 114 -30.29 -6.09 -11.46
N ASP A 115 -30.33 -4.93 -12.09
CA ASP A 115 -29.20 -3.99 -12.12
C ASP A 115 -28.80 -3.52 -10.71
N ARG A 116 -29.78 -3.27 -9.83
CA ARG A 116 -29.52 -2.90 -8.43
C ARG A 116 -28.96 -4.05 -7.60
N THR A 117 -29.43 -5.28 -7.79
CA THR A 117 -28.89 -6.45 -7.06
C THR A 117 -27.48 -6.79 -7.51
N LEU A 118 -27.19 -6.72 -8.81
CA LEU A 118 -25.83 -6.81 -9.32
C LEU A 118 -24.96 -5.65 -8.80
N GLY A 119 -25.56 -4.47 -8.63
CA GLY A 119 -24.91 -3.30 -8.05
C GLY A 119 -24.41 -3.57 -6.63
N VAL A 120 -25.15 -4.32 -5.81
CA VAL A 120 -24.73 -4.72 -4.46
C VAL A 120 -23.47 -5.59 -4.52
N ILE A 121 -23.45 -6.62 -5.38
CA ILE A 121 -22.29 -7.52 -5.53
C ILE A 121 -21.08 -6.72 -6.01
N PHE A 122 -21.28 -5.87 -7.01
CA PHE A 122 -20.22 -5.02 -7.53
C PHE A 122 -19.71 -4.03 -6.47
N GLY A 123 -20.60 -3.39 -5.72
CA GLY A 123 -20.27 -2.49 -4.63
C GLY A 123 -19.48 -3.17 -3.51
N LEU A 124 -19.74 -4.45 -3.26
CA LEU A 124 -18.96 -5.25 -2.32
C LEU A 124 -17.54 -5.46 -2.84
N VAL A 125 -17.39 -5.94 -4.09
CA VAL A 125 -16.08 -6.14 -4.74
C VAL A 125 -15.30 -4.83 -4.75
N ARG A 126 -15.92 -3.73 -5.17
CA ARG A 126 -15.32 -2.40 -5.16
C ARG A 126 -14.91 -1.98 -3.75
N GLY A 127 -15.74 -2.22 -2.75
CA GLY A 127 -15.44 -1.86 -1.36
C GLY A 127 -14.21 -2.59 -0.84
N VAL A 128 -14.09 -3.89 -1.13
CA VAL A 128 -12.91 -4.72 -0.82
C VAL A 128 -11.67 -4.16 -1.52
N LEU A 129 -11.77 -3.85 -2.82
CA LEU A 129 -10.67 -3.23 -3.57
C LEU A 129 -10.26 -1.87 -3.00
N LEU A 130 -11.22 -1.02 -2.63
CA LEU A 130 -10.96 0.30 -2.04
C LEU A 130 -10.18 0.17 -0.73
N ILE A 131 -10.54 -0.79 0.13
CA ILE A 131 -9.80 -1.04 1.38
C ILE A 131 -8.35 -1.41 1.08
N GLY A 132 -8.13 -2.31 0.11
CA GLY A 132 -6.79 -2.70 -0.32
C GLY A 132 -5.98 -1.53 -0.88
N ILE A 133 -6.59 -0.72 -1.76
CA ILE A 133 -5.95 0.47 -2.34
C ILE A 133 -5.58 1.50 -1.26
N ILE A 134 -6.47 1.72 -0.29
CA ILE A 134 -6.23 2.66 0.82
C ILE A 134 -5.09 2.17 1.72
N TYR A 135 -5.00 0.85 1.97
CA TYR A 135 -3.93 0.27 2.79
C TYR A 135 -2.63 0.03 2.00
N LEU A 136 -2.67 0.07 0.66
CA LEU A 136 -1.53 -0.19 -0.22
C LEU A 136 -0.26 0.61 0.15
N PRO A 137 -0.31 1.91 0.47
CA PRO A 137 0.89 2.66 0.85
C PRO A 137 1.51 2.15 2.15
N VAL A 138 0.69 1.72 3.12
CA VAL A 138 1.16 1.11 4.37
C VAL A 138 1.77 -0.25 4.08
N TYR A 139 1.12 -1.07 3.26
CA TYR A 139 1.65 -2.36 2.84
C TYR A 139 3.02 -2.25 2.14
N ALA A 140 3.17 -1.26 1.25
CA ALA A 140 4.37 -1.07 0.45
C ALA A 140 5.56 -0.46 1.21
N ASN A 141 5.31 0.35 2.24
CA ASN A 141 6.36 1.17 2.87
C ASN A 141 6.62 0.87 4.36
N VAL A 142 5.76 0.10 5.03
CA VAL A 142 5.90 -0.22 6.46
C VAL A 142 6.34 -1.67 6.66
N GLU A 143 7.26 -1.91 7.59
CA GLU A 143 7.77 -3.25 7.92
C GLU A 143 6.68 -4.20 8.41
N PRO A 144 6.77 -5.52 8.10
CA PRO A 144 5.74 -6.49 8.45
C PRO A 144 5.39 -6.56 9.95
N THR A 145 6.37 -6.37 10.83
CA THR A 145 6.19 -6.39 12.29
C THR A 145 5.31 -5.22 12.75
N GLN A 146 5.60 -4.01 12.26
CA GLN A 146 4.81 -2.82 12.57
C GLN A 146 3.41 -2.88 11.96
N ARG A 147 3.27 -3.39 10.73
CA ARG A 147 1.94 -3.60 10.11
C ARG A 147 1.05 -4.52 10.94
N LYS A 148 1.60 -5.64 11.44
CA LYS A 148 0.86 -6.55 12.32
C LYS A 148 0.43 -5.88 13.62
N ALA A 149 1.28 -5.03 14.21
CA ALA A 149 0.93 -4.26 15.39
C ALA A 149 -0.20 -3.25 15.10
N TRP A 150 -0.20 -2.60 13.94
CA TRP A 150 -1.26 -1.66 13.55
C TRP A 150 -2.60 -2.35 13.33
N LEU A 151 -2.57 -3.57 12.78
CA LEU A 151 -3.75 -4.40 12.55
C LEU A 151 -4.13 -5.26 13.77
N GLU A 152 -3.43 -5.11 14.90
CA GLU A 152 -3.63 -5.94 16.08
C GLU A 152 -5.07 -5.82 16.61
N GLY A 153 -5.66 -6.96 16.95
CA GLY A 153 -7.05 -7.02 17.43
C GLY A 153 -8.11 -6.68 16.37
N ALA A 154 -7.75 -6.54 15.09
CA ALA A 154 -8.69 -6.46 13.97
C ALA A 154 -8.93 -7.85 13.38
N LYS A 155 -10.19 -8.27 13.31
CA LYS A 155 -10.57 -9.53 12.63
C LYS A 155 -10.38 -9.43 11.13
N THR A 156 -10.52 -8.22 10.57
CA THR A 156 -10.31 -7.96 9.14
C THR A 156 -8.84 -7.83 8.74
N GLY A 157 -7.91 -7.77 9.71
CA GLY A 157 -6.48 -7.54 9.47
C GLY A 157 -5.84 -8.47 8.43
N PRO A 158 -5.95 -9.80 8.57
CA PRO A 158 -5.37 -10.75 7.61
C PRO A 158 -5.93 -10.59 6.19
N TYR A 159 -7.21 -10.23 6.07
CA TYR A 159 -7.84 -10.01 4.76
C TYR A 159 -7.33 -8.73 4.11
N ILE A 160 -7.17 -7.64 4.87
CA ILE A 160 -6.61 -6.38 4.38
C ILE A 160 -5.19 -6.61 3.85
N GLU A 161 -4.33 -7.34 4.58
CA GLU A 161 -2.99 -7.67 4.11
C GLU A 161 -3.03 -8.51 2.82
N ALA A 162 -3.89 -9.52 2.76
CA ALA A 162 -4.00 -10.39 1.58
C ALA A 162 -4.45 -9.61 0.33
N ILE A 163 -5.48 -8.76 0.45
CA ILE A 163 -5.99 -7.95 -0.67
C ILE A 163 -4.92 -6.94 -1.11
N SER A 164 -4.25 -6.29 -0.17
CA SER A 164 -3.24 -5.28 -0.49
C SER A 164 -1.99 -5.90 -1.11
N GLY A 165 -1.58 -7.08 -0.64
CA GLY A 165 -0.51 -7.86 -1.25
C GLY A 165 -0.84 -8.26 -2.68
N PHE A 166 -2.05 -8.77 -2.92
CA PHE A 166 -2.52 -9.09 -4.27
C PHE A 166 -2.50 -7.85 -5.18
N LEU A 167 -2.93 -6.69 -4.69
CA LEU A 167 -2.88 -5.44 -5.47
C LEU A 167 -1.45 -4.95 -5.70
N TYR A 168 -0.55 -5.15 -4.73
CA TYR A 168 0.85 -4.74 -4.82
C TYR A 168 1.60 -5.46 -5.93
N ASP A 169 1.23 -6.70 -6.26
CA ASP A 169 1.83 -7.47 -7.36
C ASP A 169 1.57 -6.87 -8.74
N PHE A 170 0.52 -6.05 -8.89
CA PHE A 170 0.25 -5.30 -10.12
C PHE A 170 0.98 -3.95 -10.17
N VAL A 171 1.66 -3.55 -9.09
CA VAL A 171 2.42 -2.29 -9.05
C VAL A 171 3.79 -2.50 -9.72
N PRO A 172 4.11 -1.76 -10.78
CA PRO A 172 5.41 -1.81 -11.45
C PRO A 172 6.58 -1.47 -10.52
N GLU A 173 7.71 -2.18 -10.68
CA GLU A 173 8.93 -2.01 -9.85
C GLU A 173 9.47 -0.58 -9.81
N ASN A 174 9.37 0.17 -10.92
CA ASN A 174 9.81 1.57 -10.96
C ASN A 174 9.03 2.46 -9.98
N MET A 175 7.72 2.24 -9.80
CA MET A 175 6.91 3.00 -8.86
C MET A 175 7.18 2.61 -7.40
N ARG A 176 7.53 1.34 -7.14
CA ARG A 176 7.87 0.86 -5.79
C ARG A 176 9.08 1.61 -5.23
N SER A 177 10.11 1.80 -6.05
CA SER A 177 11.34 2.48 -5.66
C SER A 177 11.14 3.98 -5.36
N GLU A 178 10.20 4.62 -6.03
CA GLU A 178 9.86 6.04 -5.84
C GLU A 178 8.98 6.24 -4.60
N ALA A 179 7.98 5.37 -4.40
CA ALA A 179 7.16 5.36 -3.19
C ALA A 179 8.01 5.19 -1.91
N GLN A 180 9.01 4.31 -1.95
CA GLN A 180 9.93 4.11 -0.82
C GLN A 180 10.83 5.33 -0.54
N LYS A 181 11.22 6.08 -1.58
CA LYS A 181 11.99 7.34 -1.39
C LYS A 181 11.13 8.39 -0.71
N LEU A 182 9.90 8.57 -1.18
CA LEU A 182 8.95 9.52 -0.60
C LEU A 182 8.55 9.15 0.83
N ALA A 183 8.38 7.86 1.13
CA ALA A 183 8.09 7.39 2.48
C ALA A 183 9.25 7.62 3.46
N LYS A 184 10.50 7.45 3.00
CA LYS A 184 11.70 7.74 3.81
C LYS A 184 11.88 9.24 4.08
N GLU A 185 11.56 10.08 3.10
CA GLU A 185 11.60 11.54 3.26
C GLU A 185 10.50 12.06 4.21
N ALA A 186 9.35 11.38 4.28
CA ALA A 186 8.24 11.74 5.16
C ALA A 186 8.46 11.38 6.64
N ASN A 187 9.40 10.49 6.96
CA ASN A 187 9.77 10.10 8.33
C ASN A 187 11.21 10.52 8.68
N PRO A 188 11.54 11.83 8.70
CA PRO A 188 12.88 12.31 9.05
C PRO A 188 13.26 11.96 10.51
N ALA A 189 12.27 11.70 11.37
CA ALA A 189 12.50 11.28 12.75
C ALA A 189 13.16 9.89 12.84
N GLU A 190 12.86 8.98 11.91
CA GLU A 190 13.41 7.61 11.92
C GLU A 190 14.89 7.61 11.54
N GLU A 191 15.29 8.47 10.60
CA GLU A 191 16.69 8.65 10.21
C GLU A 191 17.52 9.31 11.33
N LEU A 192 16.94 10.26 12.06
CA LEU A 192 17.58 10.88 13.22
C LEU A 192 17.74 9.89 14.38
N LEU A 193 16.76 9.02 14.61
CA LEU A 193 16.82 7.97 15.63
C LEU A 193 17.82 6.85 15.27
N LYS A 194 17.89 6.47 13.98
CA LYS A 194 18.93 5.55 13.47
C LYS A 194 20.34 6.15 13.57
N LYS A 195 20.51 7.43 13.23
CA LYS A 195 21.79 8.15 13.39
C LYS A 195 22.23 8.28 14.85
N GLN A 196 21.30 8.25 15.80
CA GLN A 196 21.58 8.30 17.24
C GLN A 196 21.70 6.90 17.90
N GLY A 197 21.63 5.82 17.12
CA GLY A 197 21.87 4.46 17.62
C GLY A 197 20.84 3.93 18.62
N LEU A 198 19.62 4.51 18.67
CA LEU A 198 18.58 4.15 19.64
C LEU A 198 17.62 3.05 19.16
N THR A 199 17.73 2.60 17.91
CA THR A 199 17.03 1.41 17.41
C THR A 199 17.99 0.22 17.48
N GLY A 200 17.80 -0.65 18.47
CA GLY A 200 18.63 -1.83 18.70
C GLY A 200 18.58 -2.80 17.53
N ASP A 201 19.73 -2.99 16.90
CA ASP A 201 19.97 -3.96 15.84
C ASP A 201 20.21 -5.32 16.52
N SER A 202 19.22 -6.21 16.46
CA SER A 202 19.46 -7.64 16.72
C SER A 202 20.01 -8.22 15.42
N GLN A 203 21.33 -8.40 15.42
CA GLN A 203 22.14 -8.96 14.33
C GLN A 203 21.47 -10.16 13.63
N GLU A 204 21.14 -10.02 12.35
CA GLU A 204 21.11 -11.16 11.42
C GLU A 204 22.54 -11.40 10.93
N SER A 205 23.09 -12.56 11.33
CA SER A 205 24.35 -13.08 10.83
C SER A 205 24.23 -13.38 9.34
N GLU A 206 25.08 -12.73 8.56
CA GLU A 206 25.39 -13.12 7.20
C GLU A 206 25.89 -14.57 7.15
N GLY A 207 25.48 -15.30 6.13
CA GLY A 207 26.12 -16.54 5.70
C GLY A 207 25.18 -17.52 5.03
N SER A 208 25.21 -17.58 3.69
CA SER A 208 25.37 -18.84 2.95
C SER A 208 25.14 -18.64 1.44
N ASP A 209 26.22 -18.39 0.70
CA ASP A 209 26.34 -18.84 -0.69
C ASP A 209 26.72 -20.33 -0.69
N ALA A 210 25.86 -21.20 -1.23
CA ALA A 210 26.25 -22.38 -2.01
C ALA A 210 25.01 -23.14 -2.51
N LYS A 211 24.82 -23.11 -3.83
CA LYS A 211 24.09 -24.12 -4.59
C LYS A 211 24.65 -25.52 -4.26
N ASP A 212 23.80 -26.49 -3.96
CA ASP A 212 23.89 -27.77 -4.65
C ASP A 212 22.55 -28.51 -4.65
N SER A 213 22.41 -29.23 -5.75
CA SER A 213 21.33 -30.02 -6.30
C SER A 213 20.87 -31.23 -5.48
N GLY A 214 19.64 -31.68 -5.77
CA GLY A 214 19.26 -33.09 -5.68
C GLY A 214 18.28 -33.46 -4.58
N GLU A 215 16.97 -33.37 -4.85
CA GLU A 215 15.94 -34.04 -4.05
C GLU A 215 15.36 -35.22 -4.83
N LYS A 216 15.57 -36.46 -4.34
CA LYS A 216 14.67 -37.61 -4.48
C LYS A 216 14.95 -38.65 -3.39
N GLY A 217 13.95 -38.95 -2.56
CA GLY A 217 13.82 -40.25 -1.90
C GLY A 217 13.37 -40.20 -0.43
N PRO A 218 12.25 -40.85 -0.05
CA PRO A 218 11.60 -40.70 1.26
C PRO A 218 11.94 -41.85 2.22
N VAL A 219 11.93 -41.61 3.54
CA VAL A 219 11.66 -42.67 4.54
C VAL A 219 11.10 -42.14 5.86
N THR A 220 10.26 -42.98 6.43
CA THR A 220 9.22 -42.79 7.46
C THR A 220 9.76 -43.02 8.91
N PRO A 221 8.93 -43.05 9.99
CA PRO A 221 9.16 -42.30 11.23
C PRO A 221 9.60 -43.14 12.44
N GLU A 222 10.49 -42.63 13.30
CA GLU A 222 10.71 -43.25 14.63
C GLU A 222 11.13 -42.24 15.71
N GLU A 223 10.18 -42.04 16.63
CA GLU A 223 10.27 -41.88 18.09
C GLU A 223 11.16 -40.83 18.81
N ALA A 224 10.51 -40.24 19.82
CA ALA A 224 11.01 -39.94 21.18
C ALA A 224 11.74 -38.61 21.46
N LYS A 225 11.00 -37.56 21.86
CA LYS A 225 10.72 -37.21 23.28
C LYS A 225 10.36 -35.73 23.45
N SER A 226 9.32 -35.53 24.26
CA SER A 226 8.75 -34.26 24.68
C SER A 226 9.51 -33.57 25.83
N LYS A 227 9.33 -32.24 25.89
CA LYS A 227 9.30 -31.33 27.07
C LYS A 227 10.60 -30.69 27.58
N ASP A 228 10.65 -29.37 27.38
CA ASP A 228 10.45 -28.35 28.42
C ASP A 228 11.49 -28.25 29.56
N SER A 229 12.21 -27.13 29.63
CA SER A 229 12.25 -26.24 30.82
C SER A 229 13.41 -25.26 30.75
N GLN A 230 13.08 -23.97 30.77
CA GLN A 230 13.99 -22.88 31.13
C GLN A 230 14.52 -23.12 32.55
N GLY A 231 15.83 -23.20 32.71
CA GLY A 231 16.51 -23.25 33.99
C GLY A 231 17.96 -22.84 33.83
N TYR A 232 18.51 -22.15 34.84
CA TYR A 232 19.93 -21.78 34.86
C TYR A 232 20.80 -23.01 34.73
N THR A 233 21.76 -22.94 33.82
CA THR A 233 22.76 -23.97 33.57
C THR A 233 23.60 -24.21 34.83
N ASN A 234 24.19 -25.41 34.93
CA ASN A 234 25.02 -25.76 36.10
C ASN A 234 26.22 -24.83 36.28
N GLU A 235 26.69 -24.18 35.21
CA GLU A 235 27.78 -23.21 35.27
C GLU A 235 27.32 -21.90 35.91
N GLU A 236 26.15 -21.40 35.52
CA GLU A 236 25.56 -20.19 36.10
C GLU A 236 25.27 -20.34 37.59
N ARG A 237 24.82 -21.54 38.02
CA ARG A 237 24.61 -21.83 39.45
C ARG A 237 25.90 -21.75 40.26
N LYS A 238 26.99 -22.34 39.75
CA LYS A 238 28.30 -22.29 40.41
C LYS A 238 28.86 -20.86 40.47
N ALA A 239 28.61 -20.06 39.44
CA ALA A 239 29.00 -18.65 39.42
C ALA A 239 28.27 -17.84 40.51
N MET A 240 26.97 -18.10 40.68
CA MET A 240 26.15 -17.46 41.71
C MET A 240 26.59 -17.83 43.13
N ASP A 241 26.86 -19.12 43.40
CA ASP A 241 27.33 -19.56 44.71
C ASP A 241 28.66 -18.90 45.09
N LYS A 242 29.58 -18.76 44.11
CA LYS A 242 30.87 -18.10 44.31
C LYS A 242 30.73 -16.63 44.68
N LEU A 243 29.81 -15.90 44.05
CA LEU A 243 29.54 -14.49 44.34
C LEU A 243 28.88 -14.29 45.72
N ILE A 244 28.02 -15.21 46.13
CA ILE A 244 27.39 -15.18 47.45
C ILE A 244 28.44 -15.40 48.55
N GLU A 245 29.35 -16.36 48.35
CA GLU A 245 30.41 -16.67 49.30
C GLU A 245 31.44 -15.52 49.41
N GLU A 246 31.79 -14.88 48.28
CA GLU A 246 32.64 -13.69 48.25
C GLU A 246 32.03 -12.52 49.05
N LYS A 247 30.73 -12.25 48.84
CA LYS A 247 30.03 -11.16 49.53
C LYS A 247 29.76 -11.47 51.02
N ALA A 248 29.55 -12.74 51.37
CA ALA A 248 29.37 -13.17 52.75
C ALA A 248 30.69 -13.21 53.54
N GLY A 249 31.83 -13.44 52.87
CA GLY A 249 33.17 -13.34 53.45
C GLY A 249 33.57 -11.90 53.77
N ASP A 250 33.28 -10.96 52.88
CA ASP A 250 33.65 -9.55 53.03
C ASP A 250 32.91 -8.86 54.21
N GLN A 251 31.68 -9.28 54.51
CA GLN A 251 30.91 -8.75 55.65
C GLN A 251 31.36 -9.29 57.02
N ARG A 252 32.13 -10.39 57.08
CA ARG A 252 32.67 -10.93 58.35
C ARG A 252 34.07 -10.39 58.69
N GLY A 253 34.74 -9.71 57.75
CA GLY A 253 36.04 -9.06 57.98
C GLY A 253 35.97 -7.65 58.59
N GLN A 254 34.81 -7.00 58.57
CA GLN A 254 34.64 -5.61 59.05
C GLN A 254 34.14 -5.51 60.50
N ASN A 255 34.01 -6.62 61.22
CA ASN A 255 33.59 -6.65 62.63
C ASN A 255 34.63 -7.41 63.50
N LYS A 256 35.85 -6.86 63.56
CA LYS A 256 36.84 -7.08 64.63
C LYS A 256 37.66 -5.82 64.83
#